data_AF-A0A1A7YU51-F1
#
_entry.id   AF-A0A1A7YU51-F1
#
_cell.length_a   1.000
_cell.length_b   1.000
_cell.length_c   1.000
_cell.angle_alpha   90.00
_cell.angle_beta   90.00
_cell.angle_gamma   90.00
#
_symmetry.space_group_name_H-M   'P 1'
#
loop_
_entity.id
_entity.type
_entity.pdbx_description
1 polymer ?
#
loop_
_entity_poly.entity_id
_entity_poly.type
_entity_poly.pdbx_seq_one_letter_code
_entity_poly.pdbx_strand_id
1 'polypeptide(L)'
;MKKEKDHSKLDELFNHPLYNLPCPELQEDDWLLRLKTDAEAEDTQSEDEDKENSITNDSEWQSASEEDGYDKVTWTRDKETHPPWLQFQLGISRWELYDRKDPILAQLTHYLATNRILGAVQKTGGTQLKLLLSFPNYGQALLKPMRQSRDAETDVNLFYFSDFERHNAEIAAFHLDRLLGFNRIPPVVGRLINITTDIRDITTDRKLSRTFFTSTAGNVCFYGQCEYYCSTENPVCGRPHVLEVSLAALLPDLTLAPRRSWRSPWRRSYSRTKLAQWEKDPAYCDTVKQTPPYNSGTR
;
A
#
# COMPACT_ATOMS: atom_id res chain seq x y z
N MET A 1 -7.41 34.25 -35.77
CA MET A 1 -7.34 33.98 -34.32
C MET A 1 -6.41 32.80 -34.11
N LYS A 2 -5.20 33.04 -33.57
CA LYS A 2 -4.29 31.96 -33.18
C LYS A 2 -4.88 31.33 -31.92
N LYS A 3 -5.18 30.03 -31.94
CA LYS A 3 -5.45 29.27 -30.71
C LYS A 3 -4.19 29.36 -29.86
N GLU A 4 -4.25 30.03 -28.70
CA GLU A 4 -3.27 29.81 -27.65
C GLU A 4 -3.25 28.31 -27.36
N LYS A 5 -2.06 27.72 -27.42
CA LYS A 5 -1.87 26.35 -26.95
C LYS A 5 -2.13 26.40 -25.45
N ASP A 6 -3.24 25.83 -25.02
CA ASP A 6 -3.55 25.66 -23.60
C ASP A 6 -2.44 24.79 -22.99
N HIS A 7 -1.53 25.42 -22.25
CA HIS A 7 -0.44 24.73 -21.60
C HIS A 7 -0.99 24.00 -20.36
N SER A 8 -0.60 22.73 -20.19
CA SER A 8 -0.99 21.94 -19.02
C SER A 8 -0.30 22.52 -17.78
N LYS A 9 -1.09 23.02 -16.81
CA LYS A 9 -0.56 23.51 -15.52
C LYS A 9 0.26 22.45 -14.78
N LEU A 10 -0.08 21.18 -14.96
CA LEU A 10 0.67 20.07 -14.37
C LEU A 10 2.06 19.94 -15.00
N ASP A 11 2.15 20.10 -16.32
CA ASP A 11 3.42 20.06 -17.03
C ASP A 11 4.27 21.29 -16.66
N GLU A 12 3.65 22.47 -16.54
CA GLU A 12 4.33 23.69 -16.07
C GLU A 12 4.89 23.51 -14.66
N LEU A 13 4.12 22.94 -13.72
CA LEU A 13 4.57 22.65 -12.36
C LEU A 13 5.81 21.75 -12.39
N PHE A 14 5.77 20.67 -13.16
CA PHE A 14 6.84 19.69 -13.22
C PHE A 14 8.07 20.12 -14.02
N ASN A 15 7.90 21.09 -14.91
CA ASN A 15 9.00 21.77 -15.60
C ASN A 15 9.58 22.94 -14.78
N HIS A 16 8.92 23.35 -13.70
CA HIS A 16 9.41 24.42 -12.84
C HIS A 16 10.76 24.05 -12.18
N PRO A 17 11.73 24.97 -12.06
CA PRO A 17 13.05 24.68 -11.48
C PRO A 17 13.01 24.06 -10.07
N LEU A 18 12.04 24.46 -9.24
CA LEU A 18 11.87 23.90 -7.89
C LEU A 18 11.58 22.38 -7.89
N TYR A 19 11.01 21.83 -8.97
CA TYR A 19 10.73 20.40 -9.11
C TYR A 19 11.87 19.63 -9.80
N ASN A 20 12.97 20.32 -10.11
CA ASN A 20 14.13 19.82 -10.85
C ASN A 20 15.45 20.19 -10.15
N LEU A 21 15.42 20.43 -8.84
CA LEU A 21 16.62 20.65 -8.04
C LEU A 21 17.50 19.38 -8.06
N PRO A 22 18.84 19.53 -8.10
CA PRO A 22 19.74 18.40 -8.07
C PRO A 22 19.62 17.64 -6.75
N CYS A 23 19.48 16.31 -6.84
CA CYS A 23 19.52 15.40 -5.69
C CYS A 23 20.96 14.94 -5.45
N PRO A 24 21.38 14.65 -4.20
CA PRO A 24 22.65 13.99 -3.95
C PRO A 24 22.78 12.68 -4.74
N GLU A 25 23.98 12.37 -5.21
CA GLU A 25 24.26 11.12 -5.91
C GLU A 25 24.10 9.93 -4.95
N LEU A 26 23.22 8.99 -5.32
CA LEU A 26 22.89 7.82 -4.52
C LEU A 26 24.08 6.88 -4.44
N GLN A 27 24.49 6.54 -3.21
CA GLN A 27 25.48 5.50 -2.95
C GLN A 27 24.81 4.12 -2.87
N GLU A 28 25.60 3.04 -2.85
CA GLU A 28 25.06 1.69 -2.72
C GLU A 28 24.16 1.51 -1.48
N ASP A 29 24.58 2.09 -0.34
CA ASP A 29 23.83 2.06 0.93
C ASP A 29 22.58 2.96 0.96
N ASP A 30 22.33 3.72 -0.10
CA ASP A 30 21.11 4.52 -0.23
C ASP A 30 19.96 3.75 -0.87
N TRP A 31 20.22 2.60 -1.48
CA TRP A 31 19.18 1.75 -2.06
C TRP A 31 18.63 0.77 -1.03
N LEU A 32 17.31 0.64 -0.96
CA LEU A 32 16.69 -0.27 0.00
C LEU A 32 16.97 -1.74 -0.33
N LEU A 33 16.94 -2.09 -1.61
CA LEU A 33 17.15 -3.44 -2.11
C LEU A 33 18.23 -3.41 -3.18
N ARG A 34 19.11 -4.43 -3.18
CA ARG A 34 20.10 -4.65 -4.22
C ARG A 34 19.97 -6.05 -4.78
N LEU A 35 20.21 -6.20 -6.08
CA LEU A 35 20.37 -7.51 -6.69
C LEU A 35 21.70 -8.10 -6.21
N LYS A 36 21.70 -9.39 -5.85
CA LYS A 36 22.92 -10.11 -5.50
C LYS A 36 23.85 -10.15 -6.72
N THR A 37 25.15 -10.07 -6.46
CA THR A 37 26.17 -10.34 -7.47
C THR A 37 26.32 -11.84 -7.73
N ASP A 38 26.90 -12.25 -8.86
CA ASP A 38 27.04 -13.69 -9.21
C ASP A 38 27.80 -14.46 -8.12
N ALA A 39 28.85 -13.87 -7.54
CA ALA A 39 29.63 -14.49 -6.47
C ALA A 39 28.82 -14.70 -5.19
N GLU A 40 27.98 -13.74 -4.79
CA GLU A 40 27.12 -13.87 -3.60
C GLU A 40 25.96 -14.86 -3.83
N ALA A 41 25.51 -15.04 -5.08
CA ALA A 41 24.48 -16.00 -5.43
C ALA A 41 25.00 -17.44 -5.39
N GLU A 42 26.24 -17.66 -5.81
CA GLU A 42 26.93 -18.97 -5.72
C GLU A 42 27.19 -19.38 -4.28
N ASP A 43 27.61 -18.45 -3.41
CA ASP A 43 27.82 -18.71 -1.98
C ASP A 43 26.52 -18.95 -1.20
N THR A 44 25.38 -18.38 -1.62
CA THR A 44 24.10 -18.66 -0.95
C THR A 44 23.55 -20.04 -1.33
N GLN A 45 23.80 -20.52 -2.55
CA GLN A 45 23.36 -21.85 -3.00
C GLN A 45 24.01 -22.97 -2.18
N SER A 46 25.27 -22.81 -1.77
CA SER A 46 25.96 -23.78 -0.91
C SER A 46 25.42 -23.76 0.54
N GLU A 47 25.08 -22.57 1.07
CA GLU A 47 24.52 -22.44 2.43
C GLU A 47 23.07 -22.96 2.56
N ASP A 48 22.25 -22.82 1.51
CA ASP A 48 20.86 -23.31 1.52
C ASP A 48 20.82 -24.85 1.38
N GLU A 49 21.73 -25.47 0.63
CA GLU A 49 21.92 -26.94 0.56
C GLU A 49 22.35 -27.53 1.92
N ASP A 50 23.15 -26.80 2.70
CA ASP A 50 23.58 -27.22 4.04
C ASP A 50 22.48 -27.07 5.11
N LYS A 51 21.55 -26.10 4.95
CA LYS A 51 20.44 -25.88 5.89
C LYS A 51 19.28 -26.86 5.71
N GLU A 52 19.06 -27.35 4.48
CA GLU A 52 18.00 -28.33 4.19
C GLU A 52 18.21 -29.67 4.92
N ASN A 53 19.45 -29.96 5.35
CA ASN A 53 19.80 -31.17 6.10
C ASN A 53 19.59 -31.07 7.63
N SER A 54 19.18 -29.93 8.20
CA SER A 54 19.26 -29.72 9.68
C SER A 54 17.99 -29.31 10.44
N ILE A 55 16.86 -29.00 9.80
CA ILE A 55 15.69 -28.49 10.53
C ILE A 55 14.48 -29.42 10.40
N THR A 56 14.36 -30.34 11.36
CA THR A 56 13.06 -30.89 11.78
C THR A 56 12.62 -30.17 13.06
N ASN A 57 11.35 -29.75 13.04
CA ASN A 57 10.49 -29.35 14.17
C ASN A 57 10.39 -27.86 14.60
N ASP A 58 9.12 -27.41 14.61
CA ASP A 58 8.48 -26.23 15.21
C ASP A 58 8.69 -24.83 14.62
N SER A 59 7.73 -24.40 13.78
CA SER A 59 7.09 -23.08 13.92
C SER A 59 5.69 -23.05 13.29
N GLU A 60 4.69 -22.86 14.15
CA GLU A 60 3.27 -22.78 13.81
C GLU A 60 2.94 -21.38 13.25
N TRP A 61 3.23 -21.18 11.96
CA TRP A 61 2.72 -20.09 11.11
C TRP A 61 2.56 -20.60 9.68
N GLN A 62 1.48 -21.33 9.42
CA GLN A 62 1.14 -21.75 8.06
C GLN A 62 0.48 -20.59 7.31
N SER A 63 1.31 -19.89 6.53
CA SER A 63 0.81 -19.22 5.33
C SER A 63 0.20 -20.31 4.45
N ALA A 64 -1.05 -20.17 4.02
CA ALA A 64 -1.72 -21.13 3.13
C ALA A 64 -1.16 -21.08 1.68
N SER A 65 0.16 -21.00 1.56
CA SER A 65 0.96 -21.06 0.34
C SER A 65 2.09 -22.08 0.45
N GLU A 66 2.09 -22.97 1.44
CA GLU A 66 2.95 -24.16 1.43
C GLU A 66 2.35 -25.23 0.51
N GLU A 67 2.62 -25.07 -0.79
CA GLU A 67 2.97 -26.11 -1.77
C GLU A 67 3.01 -25.42 -3.13
N ASP A 68 4.08 -24.65 -3.32
CA ASP A 68 4.81 -24.42 -4.56
C ASP A 68 5.84 -23.36 -4.18
N GLY A 69 6.98 -23.84 -3.68
CA GLY A 69 8.14 -23.00 -3.43
C GLY A 69 8.35 -22.11 -4.64
N TYR A 70 8.57 -20.81 -4.39
CA TYR A 70 8.78 -19.78 -5.41
C TYR A 70 9.31 -20.41 -6.68
N ASP A 71 8.42 -20.58 -7.67
CA ASP A 71 8.81 -21.15 -8.94
C ASP A 71 10.03 -20.34 -9.37
N LYS A 72 11.14 -21.03 -9.65
CA LYS A 72 12.48 -20.47 -9.89
C LYS A 72 12.45 -19.72 -11.23
N VAL A 73 11.51 -18.77 -11.36
CA VAL A 73 11.43 -17.77 -12.40
C VAL A 73 12.79 -17.14 -12.35
N THR A 74 13.47 -17.30 -13.47
CA THR A 74 14.75 -16.72 -13.77
C THR A 74 14.57 -15.22 -13.56
N TRP A 75 14.82 -14.74 -12.34
CA TRP A 75 14.93 -13.32 -12.05
C TRP A 75 16.21 -12.89 -12.76
N THR A 76 16.09 -12.68 -14.07
CA THR A 76 17.16 -12.21 -14.91
C THR A 76 17.73 -10.95 -14.26
N ARG A 77 19.06 -10.84 -14.18
CA ARG A 77 19.73 -9.66 -13.61
C ARG A 77 19.37 -8.33 -14.27
N ASP A 78 18.74 -8.39 -15.44
CA ASP A 78 18.25 -7.22 -16.14
C ASP A 78 17.00 -6.65 -15.45
N LYS A 79 17.14 -5.46 -14.88
CA LYS A 79 16.05 -4.74 -14.22
C LYS A 79 14.88 -4.48 -15.17
N GLU A 80 15.12 -4.39 -16.46
CA GLU A 80 14.15 -3.98 -17.48
C GLU A 80 13.13 -5.07 -17.81
N THR A 81 13.46 -6.34 -17.53
CA THR A 81 12.57 -7.49 -17.74
C THR A 81 11.67 -7.78 -16.53
N HIS A 82 11.94 -7.17 -15.38
CA HIS A 82 11.16 -7.37 -14.17
C HIS A 82 9.75 -6.80 -14.27
N PRO A 83 8.75 -7.39 -13.58
CA PRO A 83 7.41 -6.83 -13.54
C PRO A 83 7.40 -5.43 -12.90
N PRO A 84 6.45 -4.55 -13.24
CA PRO A 84 6.47 -3.15 -12.81
C PRO A 84 6.52 -2.95 -11.28
N TRP A 85 5.88 -3.85 -10.53
CA TRP A 85 5.87 -3.79 -9.07
C TRP A 85 7.25 -4.07 -8.47
N LEU A 86 8.05 -4.95 -9.09
CA LEU A 86 9.39 -5.29 -8.60
C LEU A 86 10.38 -4.17 -8.93
N GLN A 87 10.31 -3.62 -10.14
CA GLN A 87 11.12 -2.45 -10.50
C GLN A 87 10.85 -1.27 -9.57
N PHE A 88 9.59 -1.03 -9.19
CA PHE A 88 9.22 -0.04 -8.17
C PHE A 88 9.90 -0.33 -6.83
N GLN A 89 9.84 -1.57 -6.33
CA GLN A 89 10.47 -1.95 -5.06
C GLN A 89 12.00 -1.80 -5.09
N LEU A 90 12.65 -2.16 -6.21
CA LEU A 90 14.08 -1.96 -6.44
C LEU A 90 14.46 -0.48 -6.62
N GLY A 91 13.50 0.39 -6.93
CA GLY A 91 13.69 1.83 -7.09
C GLY A 91 13.58 2.62 -5.79
N ILE A 92 13.24 1.98 -4.66
CA ILE A 92 13.12 2.67 -3.37
C ILE A 92 14.51 3.05 -2.86
N SER A 93 14.69 4.33 -2.53
CA SER A 93 15.94 4.88 -2.00
C SER A 93 15.76 5.52 -0.62
N ARG A 94 16.87 5.99 -0.04
CA ARG A 94 16.91 6.73 1.23
C ARG A 94 16.00 7.97 1.23
N TRP A 95 15.87 8.64 0.08
CA TRP A 95 15.28 9.99 0.00
C TRP A 95 13.83 9.98 -0.48
N GLU A 96 13.46 9.01 -1.31
CA GLU A 96 12.14 8.93 -1.90
C GLU A 96 11.71 7.48 -2.18
N LEU A 97 10.39 7.27 -2.20
CA LEU A 97 9.79 5.98 -2.48
C LEU A 97 9.76 5.66 -3.98
N TYR A 98 9.78 6.69 -4.82
CA TYR A 98 9.86 6.59 -6.29
C TYR A 98 10.35 7.92 -6.86
N ASP A 99 11.09 7.89 -7.97
CA ASP A 99 11.34 9.08 -8.76
C ASP A 99 10.09 9.40 -9.60
N ARG A 100 9.61 10.63 -9.50
CA ARG A 100 8.47 11.15 -10.26
C ARG A 100 8.67 11.08 -11.78
N LYS A 101 9.91 11.19 -12.26
CA LYS A 101 10.28 11.17 -13.68
C LYS A 101 10.43 9.75 -14.22
N ASP A 102 10.53 8.77 -13.33
CA ASP A 102 10.70 7.37 -13.72
C ASP A 102 9.41 6.88 -14.43
N PRO A 103 9.51 6.38 -15.67
CA PRO A 103 8.36 5.80 -16.39
C PRO A 103 7.72 4.63 -15.64
N ILE A 104 8.43 4.00 -14.69
CA ILE A 104 7.90 2.88 -13.91
C ILE A 104 6.63 3.22 -13.15
N LEU A 105 6.48 4.48 -12.73
CA LEU A 105 5.29 4.94 -12.02
C LEU A 105 4.04 4.82 -12.91
N ALA A 106 4.15 5.20 -14.18
CA ALA A 106 3.06 5.06 -15.15
C ALA A 106 2.77 3.59 -15.47
N GLN A 107 3.82 2.77 -15.61
CA GLN A 107 3.67 1.34 -15.87
C GLN A 107 3.01 0.60 -14.70
N LEU A 108 3.42 0.89 -13.46
CA LEU A 108 2.87 0.28 -12.25
C LEU A 108 1.42 0.69 -12.02
N THR A 109 1.10 1.98 -12.18
CA THR A 109 -0.30 2.45 -12.05
C THR A 109 -1.20 1.83 -13.13
N HIS A 110 -0.72 1.71 -14.36
CA HIS A 110 -1.42 0.99 -15.42
C HIS A 110 -1.63 -0.50 -15.05
N TYR A 111 -0.56 -1.18 -14.63
CA TYR A 111 -0.60 -2.58 -14.17
C TYR A 111 -1.68 -2.80 -13.10
N LEU A 112 -1.72 -1.96 -12.05
CA LEU A 112 -2.72 -2.06 -10.99
C LEU A 112 -4.15 -1.84 -11.51
N ALA A 113 -4.33 -0.92 -12.45
CA ALA A 113 -5.64 -0.58 -13.01
C ALA A 113 -6.19 -1.68 -13.93
N THR A 114 -5.34 -2.39 -14.69
CA THR A 114 -5.78 -3.26 -15.79
C THR A 114 -5.50 -4.75 -15.59
N ASN A 115 -4.46 -5.13 -14.83
CA ASN A 115 -4.09 -6.54 -14.76
C ASN A 115 -5.19 -7.39 -14.11
N ARG A 116 -5.32 -8.63 -14.60
CA ARG A 116 -6.26 -9.60 -14.04
C ARG A 116 -5.91 -9.89 -12.57
N ILE A 117 -6.94 -9.97 -11.73
CA ILE A 117 -6.79 -10.37 -10.33
C ILE A 117 -6.86 -11.90 -10.26
N LEU A 118 -5.88 -12.53 -9.61
CA LEU A 118 -5.78 -13.99 -9.47
C LEU A 118 -6.23 -14.49 -8.09
N GLY A 119 -6.11 -13.65 -7.07
CA GLY A 119 -6.53 -14.00 -5.71
C GLY A 119 -6.92 -12.76 -4.91
N ALA A 120 -7.80 -12.97 -3.95
CA ALA A 120 -8.24 -11.95 -3.01
C ALA A 120 -8.40 -12.57 -1.62
N VAL A 121 -7.72 -12.02 -0.62
CA VAL A 121 -7.82 -12.48 0.78
C VAL A 121 -7.96 -11.29 1.70
N GLN A 122 -8.57 -11.48 2.88
CA GLN A 122 -8.70 -10.37 3.80
C GLN A 122 -7.43 -10.16 4.62
N LYS A 123 -7.00 -8.90 4.77
CA LYS A 123 -5.89 -8.59 5.66
C LYS A 123 -6.29 -8.83 7.13
N THR A 124 -5.49 -9.60 7.86
CA THR A 124 -5.67 -9.86 9.29
C THR A 124 -5.28 -8.64 10.15
N GLY A 125 -5.93 -8.51 11.31
CA GLY A 125 -5.61 -7.48 12.32
C GLY A 125 -5.89 -6.04 11.89
N GLY A 126 -6.75 -5.83 10.89
CA GLY A 126 -7.13 -4.49 10.42
C GLY A 126 -8.26 -3.88 11.26
N THR A 127 -8.17 -2.57 11.49
CA THR A 127 -9.23 -1.77 12.11
C THR A 127 -10.49 -1.74 11.25
N GLN A 128 -10.34 -1.62 9.92
CA GLN A 128 -11.44 -1.63 8.95
C GLN A 128 -11.14 -2.61 7.81
N LEU A 129 -12.14 -2.87 6.96
CA LEU A 129 -12.07 -3.84 5.86
C LEU A 129 -11.00 -3.45 4.82
N LYS A 130 -10.04 -4.35 4.62
CA LYS A 130 -8.97 -4.25 3.61
C LYS A 130 -8.72 -5.63 3.03
N LEU A 131 -8.58 -5.71 1.71
CA LEU A 131 -8.23 -6.96 1.03
C LEU A 131 -6.81 -6.86 0.48
N LEU A 132 -6.11 -7.99 0.44
CA LEU A 132 -4.88 -8.16 -0.32
C LEU A 132 -5.25 -8.86 -1.62
N LEU A 133 -4.92 -8.23 -2.74
CA LEU A 133 -5.10 -8.78 -4.07
C LEU A 133 -3.78 -9.31 -4.60
N SER A 134 -3.83 -10.44 -5.29
CA SER A 134 -2.71 -11.04 -6.00
C SER A 134 -2.91 -10.93 -7.51
N PHE A 135 -1.84 -10.61 -8.23
CA PHE A 135 -1.78 -10.43 -9.68
C PHE A 135 -0.77 -11.42 -10.29
N PRO A 136 -0.75 -11.58 -11.63
CA PRO A 136 0.29 -12.35 -12.31
C PRO A 136 1.69 -11.85 -11.96
N ASN A 137 2.68 -12.75 -12.02
CA ASN A 137 4.08 -12.49 -11.66
C ASN A 137 4.21 -12.02 -10.20
N TYR A 138 3.41 -12.61 -9.30
CA TYR A 138 3.48 -12.42 -7.84
C TYR A 138 3.23 -11.01 -7.32
N GLY A 139 2.76 -10.08 -8.17
CA GLY A 139 2.43 -8.73 -7.75
C GLY A 139 1.27 -8.72 -6.77
N GLN A 140 1.31 -7.81 -5.80
CA GLN A 140 0.26 -7.66 -4.81
C GLN A 140 -0.14 -6.20 -4.59
N ALA A 141 -1.40 -5.97 -4.22
CA ALA A 141 -1.91 -4.65 -3.86
C ALA A 141 -2.86 -4.71 -2.67
N LEU A 142 -2.89 -3.64 -1.89
CA LEU A 142 -3.87 -3.42 -0.84
C LEU A 142 -5.11 -2.73 -1.42
N LEU A 143 -6.25 -3.41 -1.32
CA LEU A 143 -7.54 -2.88 -1.72
C LEU A 143 -8.26 -2.25 -0.52
N LYS A 144 -8.79 -1.04 -0.72
CA LYS A 144 -9.82 -0.46 0.14
C LYS A 144 -11.10 -0.21 -0.67
N PRO A 145 -12.27 -0.72 -0.23
CA PRO A 145 -13.50 -0.55 -0.97
C PRO A 145 -14.12 0.84 -0.72
N MET A 146 -14.97 1.28 -1.64
CA MET A 146 -15.85 2.41 -1.40
C MET A 146 -16.80 2.12 -0.22
N ARG A 147 -16.67 2.93 0.84
CA ARG A 147 -17.54 2.89 2.03
C ARG A 147 -18.59 4.00 2.08
N GLN A 148 -18.30 5.14 1.45
CA GLN A 148 -19.12 6.34 1.52
C GLN A 148 -19.23 7.00 0.14
N SER A 149 -20.38 7.62 -0.16
CA SER A 149 -20.56 8.38 -1.41
C SER A 149 -19.65 9.61 -1.46
N ARG A 150 -19.43 10.13 -2.67
CA ARG A 150 -18.55 11.28 -2.91
C ARG A 150 -19.05 12.54 -2.22
N ASP A 151 -20.36 12.75 -2.20
CA ASP A 151 -20.99 13.95 -1.64
C ASP A 151 -21.28 13.85 -0.13
N ALA A 152 -21.00 12.69 0.49
CA ALA A 152 -21.27 12.52 1.90
C ALA A 152 -20.07 12.99 2.74
N GLU A 153 -20.36 13.81 3.74
CA GLU A 153 -19.39 14.29 4.71
C GLU A 153 -19.38 13.41 5.98
N THR A 154 -18.28 13.44 6.73
CA THR A 154 -18.24 12.78 8.05
C THR A 154 -19.10 13.59 9.01
N ASP A 155 -19.99 12.92 9.75
CA ASP A 155 -20.85 13.58 10.74
C ASP A 155 -20.01 14.31 11.78
N VAL A 156 -20.36 15.56 12.07
CA VAL A 156 -19.63 16.45 13.01
C VAL A 156 -19.57 15.90 14.43
N ASN A 157 -20.47 14.99 14.80
CA ASN A 157 -20.51 14.34 16.10
C ASN A 157 -19.63 13.08 16.18
N LEU A 158 -19.08 12.60 15.05
CA LEU A 158 -18.18 11.45 15.05
C LEU A 158 -16.78 11.84 15.53
N PHE A 159 -16.23 11.00 16.40
CA PHE A 159 -14.82 11.10 16.76
C PHE A 159 -13.94 10.65 15.58
N TYR A 160 -12.73 11.23 15.47
CA TYR A 160 -11.75 10.92 14.42
C TYR A 160 -11.39 9.43 14.30
N PHE A 161 -11.48 8.65 15.38
CA PHE A 161 -11.20 7.21 15.36
C PHE A 161 -12.42 6.35 14.95
N SER A 162 -13.57 6.98 14.74
CA SER A 162 -14.79 6.36 14.21
C SER A 162 -15.03 6.72 12.74
N ASP A 163 -14.16 7.52 12.13
CA ASP A 163 -14.32 7.91 10.72
C ASP A 163 -14.09 6.71 9.77
N PHE A 164 -14.72 6.75 8.60
CA PHE A 164 -14.55 5.71 7.59
C PHE A 164 -13.22 5.87 6.86
N GLU A 165 -12.51 4.77 6.65
CA GLU A 165 -11.43 4.75 5.66
C GLU A 165 -12.04 4.75 4.26
N ARG A 166 -11.72 5.76 3.44
CA ARG A 166 -12.30 5.97 2.11
C ARG A 166 -11.25 5.70 1.03
N HIS A 167 -11.64 5.00 -0.03
CA HIS A 167 -10.81 4.74 -1.20
C HIS A 167 -10.36 6.04 -1.91
N ASN A 168 -11.24 7.05 -1.97
CA ASN A 168 -10.91 8.36 -2.54
C ASN A 168 -9.73 9.03 -1.84
N ALA A 169 -9.63 8.90 -0.50
CA ALA A 169 -8.55 9.51 0.26
C ALA A 169 -7.20 8.87 -0.07
N GLU A 170 -7.16 7.55 -0.27
CA GLU A 170 -5.93 6.85 -0.69
C GLU A 170 -5.43 7.35 -2.04
N ILE A 171 -6.32 7.46 -3.03
CA ILE A 171 -5.98 7.92 -4.38
C ILE A 171 -5.54 9.39 -4.33
N ALA A 172 -6.31 10.25 -3.68
CA ALA A 172 -6.03 11.68 -3.60
C ALA A 172 -4.72 11.95 -2.83
N ALA A 173 -4.46 11.21 -1.76
CA ALA A 173 -3.24 11.38 -0.97
C ALA A 173 -1.99 11.08 -1.80
N PHE A 174 -1.98 9.99 -2.58
CA PHE A 174 -0.88 9.67 -3.50
C PHE A 174 -0.62 10.81 -4.49
N HIS A 175 -1.68 11.31 -5.15
CA HIS A 175 -1.51 12.41 -6.10
C HIS A 175 -1.07 13.72 -5.43
N LEU A 176 -1.60 14.03 -4.24
CA LEU A 176 -1.20 15.22 -3.49
C LEU A 176 0.26 15.14 -3.02
N ASP A 177 0.69 14.00 -2.49
CA ASP A 177 2.07 13.74 -2.09
C ASP A 177 3.06 13.91 -3.26
N ARG A 178 2.69 13.39 -4.44
CA ARG A 178 3.44 13.60 -5.70
C ARG A 178 3.46 15.08 -6.12
N LEU A 179 2.33 15.78 -6.02
CA LEU A 179 2.25 17.19 -6.37
C LEU A 179 3.09 18.06 -5.43
N LEU A 180 3.18 17.72 -4.15
CA LEU A 180 4.01 18.43 -3.18
C LEU A 180 5.51 18.08 -3.27
N GLY A 181 5.88 17.10 -4.11
CA GLY A 181 7.26 16.66 -4.28
C GLY A 181 7.80 15.85 -3.10
N PHE A 182 6.91 15.24 -2.30
CA PHE A 182 7.32 14.43 -1.15
C PHE A 182 7.72 13.00 -1.56
N ASN A 183 6.98 12.39 -2.48
CA ASN A 183 7.21 11.03 -2.99
C ASN A 183 7.34 9.98 -1.87
N ARG A 184 6.42 9.97 -0.91
CA ARG A 184 6.43 9.10 0.30
C ARG A 184 5.25 8.14 0.38
N ILE A 185 4.24 8.29 -0.48
CA ILE A 185 3.04 7.44 -0.48
C ILE A 185 3.14 6.41 -1.61
N PRO A 186 2.94 5.10 -1.36
CA PRO A 186 2.98 4.11 -2.43
C PRO A 186 1.97 4.43 -3.54
N PRO A 187 2.25 4.10 -4.81
CA PRO A 187 1.33 4.37 -5.91
C PRO A 187 -0.06 3.78 -5.67
N VAL A 188 -1.09 4.61 -5.83
CA VAL A 188 -2.51 4.21 -5.65
C VAL A 188 -3.33 4.55 -6.88
N VAL A 189 -4.17 3.61 -7.33
CA VAL A 189 -5.12 3.83 -8.43
C VAL A 189 -6.56 3.53 -8.01
N GLY A 190 -7.51 4.19 -8.65
CA GLY A 190 -8.92 3.79 -8.61
C GLY A 190 -9.19 2.66 -9.61
N ARG A 191 -10.01 1.68 -9.22
CA ARG A 191 -10.44 0.60 -10.12
C ARG A 191 -11.91 0.24 -9.87
N LEU A 192 -12.62 -0.08 -10.94
CA LEU A 192 -13.90 -0.77 -10.86
C LEU A 192 -13.63 -2.27 -10.91
N ILE A 193 -14.06 -2.98 -9.88
CA ILE A 193 -13.92 -4.44 -9.80
C ILE A 193 -15.28 -5.11 -9.75
N ASN A 194 -15.37 -6.31 -10.30
CA ASN A 194 -16.55 -7.14 -10.17
C ASN A 194 -16.42 -7.99 -8.90
N ILE A 195 -17.23 -7.72 -7.87
CA ILE A 195 -17.18 -8.41 -6.58
C ILE A 195 -17.28 -9.94 -6.74
N THR A 196 -18.06 -10.39 -7.72
CA THR A 196 -18.28 -11.82 -7.98
C THR A 196 -17.02 -12.47 -8.54
N THR A 197 -16.55 -12.00 -9.70
CA THR A 197 -15.45 -12.66 -10.42
C THR A 197 -14.08 -12.32 -9.86
N ASP A 198 -13.90 -11.11 -9.29
CA ASP A 198 -12.60 -10.58 -8.88
C ASP A 198 -12.35 -10.73 -7.37
N ILE A 199 -13.33 -11.21 -6.61
CA ILE A 199 -13.16 -11.48 -5.17
C ILE A 199 -13.82 -12.81 -4.80
N ARG A 200 -15.15 -12.91 -4.88
CA ARG A 200 -15.91 -14.02 -4.29
C ARG A 200 -15.52 -15.37 -4.87
N ASP A 201 -15.40 -15.46 -6.18
CA ASP A 201 -15.20 -16.73 -6.87
C ASP A 201 -13.72 -17.18 -6.87
N ILE A 202 -12.79 -16.28 -6.51
CA ILE A 202 -11.33 -16.52 -6.50
C ILE A 202 -10.71 -16.46 -5.10
N THR A 203 -11.49 -16.18 -4.06
CA THR A 203 -10.97 -16.09 -2.69
C THR A 203 -10.77 -17.48 -2.10
N THR A 204 -9.57 -17.74 -1.57
CA THR A 204 -9.26 -18.92 -0.76
C THR A 204 -9.56 -18.69 0.73
N ASP A 205 -9.85 -17.45 1.13
CA ASP A 205 -10.14 -17.07 2.51
C ASP A 205 -11.58 -17.47 2.89
N ARG A 206 -11.69 -18.58 3.65
CA ARG A 206 -12.97 -19.09 4.14
C ARG A 206 -13.73 -18.10 5.03
N LYS A 207 -13.03 -17.21 5.76
CA LYS A 207 -13.68 -16.22 6.62
C LYS A 207 -14.35 -15.16 5.76
N LEU A 208 -13.63 -14.63 4.77
CA LEU A 208 -14.16 -13.67 3.81
C LEU A 208 -15.32 -14.27 2.98
N SER A 209 -15.12 -15.48 2.44
CA SER A 209 -16.08 -16.22 1.60
C SER A 209 -17.46 -16.38 2.26
N ARG A 210 -17.52 -16.57 3.59
CA ARG A 210 -18.77 -16.72 4.33
C ARG A 210 -19.57 -15.42 4.50
N THR A 211 -18.97 -14.27 4.21
CA THR A 211 -19.62 -12.95 4.43
C THR A 211 -20.38 -12.44 3.21
N PHE A 212 -20.30 -13.14 2.07
CA PHE A 212 -21.01 -12.74 0.86
C PHE A 212 -22.50 -13.06 0.94
N PHE A 213 -23.33 -12.13 0.46
CA PHE A 213 -24.78 -12.31 0.36
C PHE A 213 -25.35 -11.44 -0.75
N THR A 214 -26.61 -11.72 -1.12
CA THR A 214 -27.37 -10.87 -2.05
C THR A 214 -28.32 -10.00 -1.24
N SER A 215 -28.28 -8.68 -1.44
CA SER A 215 -29.18 -7.76 -0.76
C SER A 215 -30.61 -7.86 -1.28
N THR A 216 -31.57 -7.29 -0.54
CA THR A 216 -32.98 -7.20 -0.97
C THR A 216 -33.16 -6.42 -2.28
N ALA A 217 -32.19 -5.57 -2.64
CA ALA A 217 -32.14 -4.83 -3.90
C ALA A 217 -31.48 -5.63 -5.04
N GLY A 218 -31.09 -6.90 -4.81
CA GLY A 218 -30.44 -7.74 -5.82
C GLY A 218 -28.96 -7.46 -6.03
N ASN A 219 -28.31 -6.68 -5.15
CA ASN A 219 -26.87 -6.39 -5.26
C ASN A 219 -26.04 -7.45 -4.55
N VAL A 220 -24.85 -7.76 -5.09
CA VAL A 220 -23.89 -8.63 -4.40
C VAL A 220 -23.12 -7.79 -3.37
N CYS A 221 -23.13 -8.26 -2.12
CA CYS A 221 -22.55 -7.58 -0.98
C CYS A 221 -21.63 -8.51 -0.18
N PHE A 222 -20.70 -7.93 0.57
CA PHE A 222 -19.92 -8.62 1.60
C PHE A 222 -19.51 -7.64 2.69
N TYR A 223 -19.15 -8.14 3.87
CA TYR A 223 -18.75 -7.29 4.99
C TYR A 223 -17.40 -7.67 5.63
N GLY A 224 -16.88 -8.87 5.35
CA GLY A 224 -15.60 -9.33 5.91
C GLY A 224 -15.58 -9.46 7.43
N GLN A 225 -14.38 -9.48 8.02
CA GLN A 225 -14.16 -9.68 9.46
C GLN A 225 -13.05 -8.76 10.01
N CYS A 226 -13.42 -7.56 10.44
CA CYS A 226 -12.51 -6.56 11.00
C CYS A 226 -13.11 -5.94 12.27
N GLU A 227 -12.36 -5.07 12.95
CA GLU A 227 -12.79 -4.49 14.23
C GLU A 227 -13.99 -3.54 14.09
N TYR A 228 -13.97 -2.65 13.10
CA TYR A 228 -15.01 -1.65 12.86
C TYR A 228 -15.70 -1.86 11.52
N TYR A 229 -17.03 -1.76 11.52
CA TYR A 229 -17.86 -1.72 10.31
C TYR A 229 -17.77 -2.98 9.42
N CYS A 230 -17.45 -4.13 10.01
CA CYS A 230 -17.49 -5.44 9.35
C CYS A 230 -18.67 -6.28 9.90
N SER A 231 -19.89 -5.85 9.60
CA SER A 231 -21.13 -6.54 9.96
C SER A 231 -22.14 -6.48 8.80
N THR A 232 -23.20 -7.29 8.87
CA THR A 232 -24.30 -7.26 7.89
C THR A 232 -25.01 -5.90 7.81
N GLU A 233 -24.93 -5.09 8.86
CA GLU A 233 -25.48 -3.72 8.92
C GLU A 233 -24.59 -2.70 8.18
N ASN A 234 -23.31 -3.03 7.98
CA ASN A 234 -22.33 -2.19 7.29
C ASN A 234 -21.66 -2.95 6.14
N PRO A 235 -22.42 -3.46 5.14
CA PRO A 235 -21.83 -4.17 4.02
C PRO A 235 -21.22 -3.20 3.00
N VAL A 236 -20.31 -3.72 2.19
CA VAL A 236 -19.93 -3.10 0.91
C VAL A 236 -20.64 -3.86 -0.21
N CYS A 237 -21.28 -3.12 -1.12
CA CYS A 237 -22.15 -3.68 -2.14
C CYS A 237 -21.81 -3.14 -3.52
N GLY A 238 -21.93 -3.99 -4.52
CA GLY A 238 -21.82 -3.60 -5.92
C GLY A 238 -23.10 -2.97 -6.46
N ARG A 239 -23.07 -2.57 -7.73
CA ARG A 239 -24.24 -2.05 -8.46
C ARG A 239 -24.40 -2.72 -9.85
N PRO A 240 -24.98 -3.93 -9.94
CA PRO A 240 -25.21 -4.87 -8.83
C PRO A 240 -23.96 -5.65 -8.43
N HIS A 241 -22.98 -5.80 -9.33
CA HIS A 241 -21.73 -6.53 -9.09
C HIS A 241 -20.49 -5.62 -9.01
N VAL A 242 -20.52 -4.47 -9.67
CA VAL A 242 -19.36 -3.60 -9.80
C VAL A 242 -19.22 -2.71 -8.57
N LEU A 243 -18.01 -2.65 -8.01
CA LEU A 243 -17.64 -1.83 -6.86
C LEU A 243 -16.42 -0.96 -7.19
N GLU A 244 -16.48 0.30 -6.80
CA GLU A 244 -15.34 1.21 -6.86
C GLU A 244 -14.40 0.96 -5.69
N VAL A 245 -13.10 0.87 -5.97
CA VAL A 245 -12.06 0.59 -4.97
C VAL A 245 -10.80 1.40 -5.25
N SER A 246 -9.95 1.54 -4.23
CA SER A 246 -8.56 1.99 -4.39
C SER A 246 -7.63 0.80 -4.26
N LEU A 247 -6.63 0.71 -5.14
CA LEU A 247 -5.56 -0.27 -5.09
C LEU A 247 -4.23 0.43 -4.85
N ALA A 248 -3.63 0.17 -3.70
CA ALA A 248 -2.30 0.67 -3.35
C ALA A 248 -1.24 -0.42 -3.57
N ALA A 249 -0.16 -0.09 -4.27
CA ALA A 249 0.99 -0.98 -4.42
C ALA A 249 1.52 -1.41 -3.04
N LEU A 250 1.88 -2.69 -2.89
CA LEU A 250 2.54 -3.13 -1.67
C LEU A 250 4.02 -2.74 -1.66
N LEU A 251 4.45 -2.29 -0.48
CA LEU A 251 5.87 -2.18 -0.14
C LEU A 251 6.51 -3.58 -0.08
N PRO A 252 7.84 -3.68 -0.14
CA PRO A 252 8.54 -4.95 0.01
C PRO A 252 8.12 -5.68 1.30
N ASP A 253 8.22 -7.00 1.27
CA ASP A 253 7.92 -7.82 2.44
C ASP A 253 8.80 -7.42 3.65
N LEU A 254 8.25 -7.57 4.85
CA LEU A 254 8.96 -7.21 6.08
C LEU A 254 10.21 -8.07 6.33
N THR A 255 10.27 -9.28 5.78
CA THR A 255 11.45 -10.16 5.84
C THR A 255 12.61 -9.60 5.02
N LEU A 256 12.32 -8.95 3.90
CA LEU A 256 13.32 -8.34 3.01
C LEU A 256 13.68 -6.92 3.46
N ALA A 257 12.68 -6.14 3.86
CA ALA A 257 12.84 -4.76 4.28
C ALA A 257 12.09 -4.48 5.59
N PRO A 258 12.71 -4.77 6.75
CA PRO A 258 12.11 -4.51 8.06
C PRO A 258 11.76 -3.04 8.25
N ARG A 259 10.56 -2.75 8.76
CA ARG A 259 10.07 -1.38 8.96
C ARG A 259 9.87 -1.07 10.43
N ARG A 260 10.41 0.07 10.86
CA ARG A 260 10.21 0.59 12.22
C ARG A 260 8.95 1.45 12.30
N SER A 261 8.07 1.12 13.24
CA SER A 261 6.89 1.93 13.55
C SER A 261 7.18 2.90 14.70
N TRP A 262 7.00 4.20 14.45
CA TRP A 262 7.23 5.24 15.45
C TRP A 262 5.91 5.84 15.95
N ARG A 263 5.76 5.98 17.27
CA ARG A 263 4.62 6.71 17.85
C ARG A 263 4.85 8.21 17.66
N SER A 264 3.95 8.87 16.92
CA SER A 264 3.97 10.33 16.78
C SER A 264 3.81 11.02 18.15
N PRO A 265 4.60 12.07 18.48
CA PRO A 265 4.43 12.85 19.71
C PRO A 265 3.08 13.56 19.74
N TRP A 266 2.56 13.93 18.56
CA TRP A 266 1.24 14.55 18.39
C TRP A 266 0.12 13.53 18.18
N ARG A 267 0.34 12.25 18.49
CA ARG A 267 -0.74 11.26 18.49
C ARG A 267 -1.84 11.72 19.44
N ARG A 268 -3.09 11.72 18.95
CA ARG A 268 -4.30 12.00 19.75
C ARG A 268 -4.49 10.95 20.85
N SER A 269 -5.36 11.25 21.82
CA SER A 269 -5.61 10.39 22.98
C SER A 269 -6.39 9.10 22.65
N TYR A 270 -7.10 9.04 21.51
CA TYR A 270 -8.06 7.98 21.18
C TYR A 270 -9.06 7.75 22.33
N SER A 271 -9.49 8.83 22.96
CA SER A 271 -10.41 8.84 24.09
C SER A 271 -11.50 9.88 23.86
N ARG A 272 -12.72 9.58 24.33
CA ARG A 272 -13.86 10.50 24.26
C ARG A 272 -13.79 11.63 25.29
N THR A 273 -13.01 11.45 26.35
CA THR A 273 -12.98 12.37 27.50
C THR A 273 -11.59 12.92 27.81
N LYS A 274 -10.52 12.21 27.44
CA LYS A 274 -9.15 12.64 27.73
C LYS A 274 -8.59 13.47 26.58
N LEU A 275 -8.04 14.64 26.91
CA LEU A 275 -7.19 15.41 26.01
C LEU A 275 -5.77 14.82 25.95
N ALA A 276 -5.14 14.92 24.79
CA ALA A 276 -3.72 14.62 24.61
C ALA A 276 -2.84 15.69 25.30
N GLN A 277 -1.58 15.36 25.57
CA GLN A 277 -0.68 16.27 26.29
C GLN A 277 -0.41 17.57 25.50
N TRP A 278 -0.20 17.46 24.19
CA TRP A 278 0.03 18.59 23.30
C TRP A 278 -1.20 19.50 23.14
N GLU A 279 -2.40 19.04 23.48
CA GLU A 279 -3.62 19.87 23.48
C GLU A 279 -3.70 20.77 24.73
N LYS A 280 -2.91 20.47 25.78
CA LYS A 280 -2.89 21.21 27.05
C LYS A 280 -1.71 22.14 27.19
N ASP A 281 -0.61 21.85 26.50
CA ASP A 281 0.66 22.53 26.64
C ASP A 281 1.07 23.20 25.32
N PRO A 282 1.01 24.54 25.20
CA PRO A 282 1.43 25.25 23.99
C PRO A 282 2.94 25.14 23.72
N ALA A 283 3.77 24.83 24.72
CA ALA A 283 5.22 24.68 24.61
C ALA A 283 5.66 23.20 24.45
N TYR A 284 4.72 22.28 24.18
CA TYR A 284 5.00 20.84 24.11
C TYR A 284 6.17 20.46 23.18
N CYS A 285 6.35 21.21 22.09
CA CYS A 285 7.42 20.98 21.12
C CYS A 285 8.84 21.11 21.73
N ASP A 286 9.03 21.97 22.72
CA ASP A 286 10.33 22.18 23.36
C ASP A 286 10.82 20.93 24.08
N THR A 287 9.89 20.16 24.65
CA THR A 287 10.17 18.84 25.24
C THR A 287 10.45 17.79 24.16
N VAL A 288 9.68 17.80 23.08
CA VAL A 288 9.84 16.84 21.97
C VAL A 288 11.22 16.97 21.33
N LYS A 289 11.70 18.19 21.08
CA LYS A 289 13.03 18.47 20.51
C LYS A 289 14.21 17.97 21.36
N GLN A 290 13.98 17.68 22.63
CA GLN A 290 14.99 17.11 23.53
C GLN A 290 14.94 15.57 23.58
N THR A 291 13.89 14.97 23.02
CA THR A 291 13.60 13.54 23.14
C THR A 291 14.10 12.77 21.91
N PRO A 292 14.95 11.75 22.06
CA PRO A 292 15.31 10.87 20.94
C PRO A 292 14.07 10.19 20.33
N PRO A 293 13.95 10.10 18.98
CA PRO A 293 14.92 10.50 17.95
C PRO A 293 14.66 11.91 17.36
N TYR A 294 13.83 12.75 17.98
CA TYR A 294 13.45 14.07 17.48
C TYR A 294 14.45 15.18 17.84
N ASN A 295 15.56 14.80 18.47
CA ASN A 295 16.63 15.71 18.89
C ASN A 295 17.81 15.71 17.91
N SER A 296 17.72 15.03 16.76
CA SER A 296 18.78 14.95 15.76
C SER A 296 18.25 14.61 14.37
N GLY A 297 19.08 14.86 13.34
CA GLY A 297 18.80 14.48 11.96
C GLY A 297 17.71 15.32 11.30
N THR A 298 16.98 14.70 10.38
CA THR A 298 15.90 15.31 9.59
C THR A 298 14.51 15.15 10.23
N ARG A 299 14.44 14.77 11.52
CA ARG A 299 13.22 14.35 12.21
C ARG A 299 12.78 15.28 13.34
#